data_AF-Q141R1-F1
#
_entry.id   AF-Q141R1-F1
#
_cell.length_a   1.000
_cell.length_b   1.000
_cell.length_c   1.000
_cell.angle_alpha   90.00
_cell.angle_beta   90.00
_cell.angle_gamma   90.00
#
_symmetry.space_group_name_H-M   'P 1'
#
loop_
_entity.id
_entity.type
_entity.pdbx_description
1 polymer ?
#
loop_
_entity_poly.entity_id
_entity_poly.type
_entity_poly.pdbx_seq_one_letter_code
_entity_poly.pdbx_strand_id
1 'polypeptide(L)'
;MNIGGGAGAVLGATSGISNLASSLAARLGGSIGSYFEQLRPASFRGLPFVSLAADGTFGRRNAIHEYPKRDKPWVEDMGRASRRFQVTGYLVGNYVIQMRDAMIEMCETEDSGELIHPTYGRRTVSVMEFRVIERWDKGRYFELQFDFVESGDRLFPTADNATTSLISSAVYALGLSSAAEFASRVLSTLSYGASIVGTAVSTALTWYTNAKNIVGDARNLIRLVFDLPGSFGRFAGSATVPTFSKYPGAPAQSSSLTVDQLIAQATQARTAVTGAAGVLASAAAGLDSSSTDAFAAAARGVADAVLAAAPAPADGIRLLTSLASFQPAMPTTASVIGTSMATMQSACGDLFRRAAIGSVALAASTYQPTSADDAASVRDAVTALIDSEIEVAGNQGEDDAYGALRSLRAAIVQDLNKRGAGLAAIRTFNMKANQPALVLAHRIYRDAGRADELVTQANPIHPAFMPQTFRALSS
;
A
#
# COMPACT_ATOMS: atom_id res chain seq x y z
N MET A 1 66.76 -66.51 2.21
CA MET A 1 65.47 -66.10 2.81
C MET A 1 65.49 -64.58 2.85
N ASN A 2 64.61 -63.80 2.24
CA ASN A 2 63.22 -64.00 1.88
C ASN A 2 62.93 -63.14 0.62
N ILE A 3 62.15 -63.67 -0.31
CA ILE A 3 61.58 -62.97 -1.47
C ILE A 3 60.24 -62.39 -1.01
N GLY A 4 59.93 -61.13 -1.32
CA GLY A 4 58.55 -60.64 -1.34
C GLY A 4 58.40 -59.17 -0.99
N GLY A 5 57.83 -58.36 -1.90
CA GLY A 5 57.43 -56.99 -1.55
C GLY A 5 57.09 -56.01 -2.68
N GLY A 6 56.93 -56.42 -3.94
CA GLY A 6 56.39 -55.56 -5.00
C GLY A 6 54.86 -55.60 -5.03
N ALA A 7 54.18 -54.78 -4.21
CA ALA A 7 52.72 -54.56 -4.30
C ALA A 7 52.19 -53.28 -3.60
N GLY A 8 53.05 -52.33 -3.23
CA GLY A 8 52.66 -51.22 -2.34
C GLY A 8 52.19 -49.92 -3.01
N ALA A 9 52.41 -49.70 -4.31
CA ALA A 9 52.28 -48.37 -4.91
C ALA A 9 51.07 -48.16 -5.85
N VAL A 10 50.23 -49.18 -6.09
CA VAL A 10 49.05 -49.07 -6.98
C VAL A 10 47.73 -48.91 -6.22
N LEU A 11 47.74 -49.06 -4.89
CA LEU A 11 46.53 -48.97 -4.04
C LEU A 11 46.18 -47.52 -3.59
N GLY A 12 47.03 -46.53 -3.89
CA GLY A 12 46.78 -45.12 -3.52
C GLY A 12 45.96 -44.32 -4.53
N ALA A 13 45.95 -44.74 -5.81
CA ALA A 13 45.24 -44.02 -6.88
C ALA A 13 43.76 -44.45 -7.02
N THR A 14 43.41 -45.66 -6.58
CA THR A 14 42.03 -46.17 -6.60
C THR A 14 41.12 -45.50 -5.57
N SER A 15 41.67 -45.08 -4.43
CA SER A 15 40.95 -44.43 -3.32
C SER A 15 40.55 -42.99 -3.64
N GLY A 16 41.31 -42.29 -4.49
CA GLY A 16 40.96 -40.95 -4.95
C GLY A 16 39.81 -40.96 -5.97
N ILE A 17 39.80 -41.94 -6.87
CA ILE A 17 38.78 -42.09 -7.91
C ILE A 17 37.45 -42.60 -7.30
N SER A 18 37.49 -43.47 -6.30
CA SER A 18 36.27 -43.92 -5.59
C SER A 18 35.60 -42.79 -4.80
N ASN A 19 36.38 -41.89 -4.20
CA ASN A 19 35.87 -40.73 -3.48
C ASN A 19 35.36 -39.62 -4.43
N LEU A 20 35.98 -39.48 -5.60
CA LEU A 20 35.47 -38.61 -6.67
C LEU A 20 34.18 -39.18 -7.30
N ALA A 21 34.09 -40.49 -7.50
CA ALA A 21 32.89 -41.13 -8.04
C ALA A 21 31.70 -41.08 -7.07
N SER A 22 31.94 -41.25 -5.77
CA SER A 22 30.90 -41.14 -4.74
C SER A 22 30.49 -39.69 -4.48
N SER A 23 31.41 -38.73 -4.53
CA SER A 23 31.08 -37.28 -4.45
C SER A 23 30.40 -36.75 -5.72
N LEU A 24 30.72 -37.30 -6.90
CA LEU A 24 30.04 -37.00 -8.16
C LEU A 24 28.64 -37.65 -8.22
N ALA A 25 28.48 -38.88 -7.72
CA ALA A 25 27.18 -39.54 -7.59
C ALA A 25 26.26 -38.83 -6.57
N ALA A 26 26.82 -38.31 -5.48
CA ALA A 26 26.07 -37.47 -4.53
C ALA A 26 25.66 -36.11 -5.13
N ARG A 27 26.47 -35.55 -6.05
CA ARG A 27 26.16 -34.29 -6.76
C ARG A 27 25.28 -34.46 -8.00
N LEU A 28 25.16 -35.67 -8.55
CA LEU A 28 24.38 -35.98 -9.75
C LEU A 28 23.06 -36.71 -9.46
N GLY A 29 22.47 -36.51 -8.28
CA GLY A 29 21.21 -37.14 -7.87
C GLY A 29 21.45 -38.56 -7.35
N GLY A 30 21.72 -38.66 -6.05
CA GLY A 30 22.22 -39.86 -5.37
C GLY A 30 21.47 -41.16 -5.66
N SER A 31 22.26 -42.26 -5.61
CA SER A 31 21.75 -43.60 -5.38
C SER A 31 20.80 -43.56 -4.18
N ILE A 32 19.51 -43.71 -4.47
CA ILE A 32 18.45 -43.87 -3.49
C ILE A 32 18.88 -45.07 -2.62
N GLY A 33 19.19 -44.82 -1.33
CA GLY A 33 19.50 -45.89 -0.38
C GLY A 33 18.39 -46.95 -0.39
N SER A 34 18.65 -48.15 0.11
CA SER A 34 17.62 -49.19 0.14
C SER A 34 16.35 -48.69 0.87
N TYR A 35 15.18 -49.23 0.53
CA TYR A 35 13.90 -48.78 1.10
C TYR A 35 13.94 -48.64 2.64
N PHE A 36 14.61 -49.57 3.33
CA PHE A 36 14.76 -49.57 4.78
C PHE A 36 15.69 -48.48 5.33
N GLU A 37 16.69 -48.04 4.57
CA GLU A 37 17.61 -46.95 4.96
C GLU A 37 16.94 -45.57 4.90
N GLN A 38 15.81 -45.46 4.20
CA GLN A 38 15.03 -44.22 4.11
C GLN A 38 14.00 -44.08 5.24
N LEU A 39 13.72 -45.16 5.98
CA LEU A 39 12.73 -45.16 7.05
C LEU A 39 13.22 -44.36 8.25
N ARG A 40 12.37 -43.46 8.73
CA ARG A 40 12.62 -42.69 9.95
C ARG A 40 11.95 -43.34 11.16
N PRO A 41 12.51 -43.20 12.38
CA PRO A 41 11.79 -43.58 13.58
C PRO A 41 10.51 -42.74 13.70
N ALA A 42 9.37 -43.38 14.00
CA ALA A 42 8.10 -42.68 14.10
C ALA A 42 7.99 -41.96 15.45
N SER A 43 7.51 -40.72 15.43
CA SER A 43 7.27 -39.94 16.65
C SER A 43 6.19 -38.89 16.44
N PHE A 44 5.41 -38.62 17.48
CA PHE A 44 4.46 -37.51 17.50
C PHE A 44 4.81 -36.56 18.66
N ARG A 45 5.00 -35.26 18.37
CA ARG A 45 5.46 -34.26 19.35
C ARG A 45 6.70 -34.71 20.15
N GLY A 46 7.58 -35.48 19.51
CA GLY A 46 8.79 -36.04 20.12
C GLY A 46 8.63 -37.36 20.89
N LEU A 47 7.39 -37.85 21.12
CA LEU A 47 7.14 -39.14 21.75
C LEU A 47 7.23 -40.27 20.70
N PRO A 48 8.16 -41.22 20.85
CA PRO A 48 8.39 -42.27 19.86
C PRO A 48 7.32 -43.37 19.94
N PHE A 49 6.93 -43.90 18.78
CA PHE A 49 6.07 -45.08 18.68
C PHE A 49 6.50 -45.96 17.51
N VAL A 50 6.04 -47.21 17.47
CA VAL A 50 6.29 -48.08 16.32
C VAL A 50 5.13 -47.99 15.35
N SER A 51 5.38 -47.63 14.08
CA SER A 51 4.36 -47.64 13.03
C SER A 51 4.20 -49.04 12.43
N LEU A 52 2.98 -49.54 12.38
CA LEU A 52 2.61 -50.83 11.76
C LEU A 52 2.02 -50.64 10.38
N ALA A 53 1.16 -49.64 10.22
CA ALA A 53 0.48 -49.34 8.97
C ALA A 53 0.17 -47.85 8.88
N ALA A 54 0.09 -47.34 7.65
CA ALA A 54 -0.41 -46.01 7.40
C ALA A 54 -1.22 -45.98 6.12
N ASP A 55 -2.35 -45.30 6.16
CA ASP A 55 -3.21 -44.96 5.03
C ASP A 55 -3.24 -43.44 4.87
N GLY A 56 -3.30 -42.97 3.62
CA GLY A 56 -3.28 -41.55 3.28
C GLY A 56 -4.19 -41.27 2.10
N THR A 57 -5.09 -40.31 2.24
CA THR A 57 -5.94 -39.84 1.14
C THR A 57 -5.37 -38.56 0.53
N PHE A 58 -5.21 -38.58 -0.79
CA PHE A 58 -4.60 -37.48 -1.55
C PHE A 58 -5.49 -37.10 -2.73
N GLY A 59 -5.74 -35.81 -2.92
CA GLY A 59 -6.55 -35.33 -4.04
C GLY A 59 -6.75 -33.83 -4.07
N ARG A 60 -7.64 -33.40 -4.97
CA ARG A 60 -8.14 -32.03 -5.07
C ARG A 60 -9.64 -32.03 -4.74
N ARG A 61 -10.11 -30.94 -4.14
CA ARG A 61 -11.52 -30.75 -3.86
C ARG A 61 -12.15 -30.24 -5.15
N ASN A 62 -13.03 -31.04 -5.74
CA ASN A 62 -13.69 -30.71 -6.99
C ASN A 62 -15.19 -30.55 -6.76
N ALA A 63 -15.78 -29.47 -7.25
CA ALA A 63 -17.22 -29.27 -7.29
C ALA A 63 -17.75 -29.76 -8.65
N ILE A 64 -18.68 -30.71 -8.63
CA ILE A 64 -19.26 -31.29 -9.84
C ILE A 64 -20.59 -30.60 -10.10
N HIS A 65 -20.71 -29.97 -11.27
CA HIS A 65 -21.90 -29.29 -11.74
C HIS A 65 -22.57 -30.11 -12.85
N GLU A 66 -23.75 -30.64 -12.56
CA GLU A 66 -24.56 -31.42 -13.49
C GLU A 66 -25.70 -30.57 -14.05
N TYR A 67 -25.85 -30.54 -15.37
CA TYR A 67 -26.89 -29.78 -16.05
C TYR A 67 -27.90 -30.72 -16.74
N PRO A 68 -29.21 -30.49 -16.63
CA PRO A 68 -30.21 -31.29 -17.32
C PRO A 68 -29.96 -31.35 -18.83
N LYS A 69 -30.09 -32.55 -19.43
CA LYS A 69 -29.88 -32.84 -20.86
C LYS A 69 -28.43 -32.67 -21.37
N ARG A 70 -27.44 -32.69 -20.47
CA ARG A 70 -26.02 -32.71 -20.85
C ARG A 70 -25.35 -33.97 -20.31
N ASP A 71 -24.80 -34.77 -21.22
CA ASP A 71 -24.20 -36.07 -20.86
C ASP A 71 -22.85 -35.96 -20.13
N LYS A 72 -22.20 -34.77 -20.19
CA LYS A 72 -20.90 -34.53 -19.56
C LYS A 72 -21.02 -33.44 -18.48
N PRO A 73 -20.74 -33.77 -17.21
CA PRO A 73 -20.74 -32.78 -16.12
C PRO A 73 -19.54 -31.84 -16.24
N TRP A 74 -19.66 -30.64 -15.67
CA TRP A 74 -18.56 -29.68 -15.55
C TRP A 74 -17.96 -29.79 -14.15
N VAL A 75 -16.63 -29.92 -14.05
CA VAL A 75 -15.92 -30.05 -12.77
C VAL A 75 -15.11 -28.79 -12.52
N GLU A 76 -15.42 -28.09 -11.45
CA GLU A 76 -14.71 -26.92 -10.96
C GLU A 76 -13.72 -27.32 -9.86
N ASP A 77 -12.47 -26.91 -9.99
CA ASP A 77 -11.40 -27.25 -9.05
C ASP A 77 -11.34 -26.22 -7.92
N MET A 78 -11.75 -26.64 -6.73
CA MET A 78 -11.85 -25.81 -5.51
C MET A 78 -10.57 -25.87 -4.65
N GLY A 79 -9.45 -26.28 -5.25
CA GLY A 79 -8.14 -26.34 -4.61
C GLY A 79 -7.77 -27.72 -4.08
N ARG A 80 -6.65 -27.79 -3.34
CA ARG A 80 -6.14 -29.04 -2.77
C ARG A 80 -7.07 -29.55 -1.66
N ALA A 81 -7.41 -30.84 -1.68
CA ALA A 81 -8.21 -31.45 -0.63
C ALA A 81 -7.41 -31.53 0.68
N SER A 82 -8.10 -31.52 1.82
CA SER A 82 -7.47 -31.80 3.11
C SER A 82 -6.85 -33.19 3.08
N ARG A 83 -5.54 -33.28 3.34
CA ARG A 83 -4.85 -34.56 3.41
C ARG A 83 -5.11 -35.17 4.78
N ARG A 84 -5.68 -36.37 4.78
CA ARG A 84 -5.87 -37.19 5.98
C ARG A 84 -4.88 -38.34 5.99
N PHE A 85 -4.28 -38.60 7.15
CA PHE A 85 -3.37 -39.69 7.40
C PHE A 85 -3.88 -40.52 8.56
N GLN A 86 -4.22 -41.77 8.29
CA GLN A 86 -4.54 -42.74 9.34
C GLN A 86 -3.30 -43.56 9.64
N VAL A 87 -2.80 -43.52 10.86
CA VAL A 87 -1.57 -44.21 11.27
C VAL A 87 -1.90 -45.19 12.39
N THR A 88 -1.61 -46.46 12.17
CA THR A 88 -1.72 -47.53 13.17
C THR A 88 -0.33 -47.89 13.66
N GLY A 89 -0.16 -47.97 14.97
CA GLY A 89 1.12 -48.27 15.61
C GLY A 89 0.96 -48.92 16.97
N TYR A 90 2.06 -49.04 17.71
CA TYR A 90 2.02 -49.54 19.09
C TYR A 90 3.15 -48.97 19.95
N LEU A 91 2.92 -49.02 21.26
CA LEU A 91 3.91 -48.76 22.31
C LEU A 91 4.30 -50.08 22.95
N VAL A 92 5.60 -50.27 23.17
CA VAL A 92 6.16 -51.46 23.83
C VAL A 92 7.31 -51.04 24.76
N GLY A 93 7.45 -51.71 25.91
CA GLY A 93 8.49 -51.42 26.88
C GLY A 93 8.06 -51.51 28.34
N ASN A 94 8.97 -51.18 29.26
CA ASN A 94 8.71 -51.26 30.71
C ASN A 94 7.84 -50.12 31.23
N TYR A 95 7.83 -48.97 30.54
CA TYR A 95 7.12 -47.75 30.93
C TYR A 95 5.91 -47.46 30.03
N VAL A 96 5.33 -48.49 29.39
CA VAL A 96 4.28 -48.31 28.38
C VAL A 96 3.01 -47.62 28.91
N ILE A 97 2.70 -47.76 30.19
CA ILE A 97 1.55 -47.07 30.81
C ILE A 97 1.83 -45.56 30.88
N GLN A 98 3.03 -45.17 31.32
CA GLN A 98 3.43 -43.75 31.36
C GLN A 98 3.54 -43.16 29.95
N MET A 99 4.07 -43.92 28.98
CA MET A 99 4.15 -43.52 27.58
C MET A 99 2.77 -43.36 26.95
N ARG A 100 1.82 -44.23 27.30
CA ARG A 100 0.41 -44.13 26.87
C ARG A 100 -0.21 -42.84 27.40
N ASP A 101 -0.09 -42.58 28.70
CA ASP A 101 -0.72 -41.41 29.33
C ASP A 101 -0.12 -40.10 28.79
N ALA A 102 1.20 -40.05 28.59
CA ALA A 102 1.86 -38.93 27.94
C ALA A 102 1.45 -38.76 26.47
N MET A 103 1.20 -39.86 25.73
CA MET A 103 0.71 -39.77 24.35
C MET A 103 -0.71 -39.20 24.30
N ILE A 104 -1.59 -39.58 25.24
CA ILE A 104 -2.94 -39.04 25.36
C ILE A 104 -2.87 -37.52 25.60
N GLU A 105 -2.06 -37.08 26.58
CA GLU A 105 -1.88 -35.67 26.91
C GLU A 105 -1.36 -34.85 25.71
N MET A 106 -0.40 -35.39 24.96
CA MET A 106 0.13 -34.75 23.75
C MET A 106 -0.89 -34.65 22.62
N CYS A 107 -1.82 -35.59 22.51
CA CYS A 107 -2.91 -35.55 21.54
C CYS A 107 -4.02 -34.58 21.94
N GLU A 108 -4.26 -34.37 23.24
CA GLU A 108 -5.27 -33.44 23.77
C GLU A 108 -4.76 -32.00 23.87
N THR A 109 -3.44 -31.78 23.80
CA THR A 109 -2.83 -30.44 23.82
C THR A 109 -3.22 -29.63 22.58
N GLU A 110 -3.64 -28.38 22.79
CA GLU A 110 -4.05 -27.44 21.72
C GLU A 110 -2.94 -27.26 20.65
N ASP A 111 -3.34 -26.81 19.46
CA ASP A 111 -2.49 -26.58 18.28
C ASP A 111 -1.96 -27.83 17.54
N SER A 112 -1.45 -27.58 16.33
CA SER A 112 -0.82 -28.61 15.50
C SER A 112 0.47 -29.14 16.13
N GLY A 113 0.77 -30.42 15.89
CA GLY A 113 2.00 -31.08 16.31
C GLY A 113 2.84 -31.58 15.14
N GLU A 114 4.13 -31.81 15.40
CA GLU A 114 5.02 -32.47 14.43
C GLU A 114 4.83 -33.99 14.49
N LEU A 115 4.43 -34.57 13.37
CA LEU A 115 4.44 -36.00 13.12
C LEU A 115 5.67 -36.36 12.27
N ILE A 116 6.48 -37.27 12.76
CA ILE A 116 7.51 -37.96 11.98
C ILE A 116 6.97 -39.35 11.68
N HIS A 117 6.70 -39.62 10.41
CA HIS A 117 6.32 -40.95 9.93
C HIS A 117 7.49 -41.59 9.16
N PRO A 118 7.69 -42.92 9.23
CA PRO A 118 8.82 -43.57 8.57
C PRO A 118 8.94 -43.28 7.08
N THR A 119 7.82 -43.26 6.35
CA THR A 119 7.77 -42.96 4.91
C THR A 119 7.27 -41.56 4.55
N TYR A 120 6.43 -40.91 5.37
CA TYR A 120 5.88 -39.58 5.02
C TYR A 120 6.80 -38.42 5.42
N GLY A 121 7.85 -38.71 6.19
CA GLY A 121 8.78 -37.72 6.70
C GLY A 121 8.16 -36.88 7.81
N ARG A 122 8.68 -35.66 7.97
CA ARG A 122 8.18 -34.66 8.94
C ARG A 122 6.96 -33.95 8.37
N ARG A 123 5.88 -33.89 9.14
CA ARG A 123 4.62 -33.23 8.77
C ARG A 123 4.06 -32.47 9.96
N THR A 124 3.57 -31.27 9.72
CA THR A 124 2.76 -30.53 10.69
C THR A 124 1.31 -30.98 10.55
N VAL A 125 0.77 -31.60 11.59
CA VAL A 125 -0.56 -32.22 11.57
C VAL A 125 -1.36 -31.82 12.81
N SER A 126 -2.67 -31.84 12.69
CA SER A 126 -3.61 -31.78 13.81
C SER A 126 -4.27 -33.14 14.00
N VAL A 127 -4.42 -33.57 15.25
CA VAL A 127 -5.05 -34.86 15.61
C VAL A 127 -6.56 -34.67 15.61
N MET A 128 -7.29 -35.50 14.85
CA MET A 128 -8.75 -35.51 14.82
C MET A 128 -9.33 -36.54 15.80
N GLU A 129 -8.78 -37.76 15.75
CA GLU A 129 -9.15 -38.86 16.64
C GLU A 129 -7.88 -39.60 17.04
N PHE A 130 -7.81 -39.98 18.31
CA PHE A 130 -6.78 -40.85 18.84
C PHE A 130 -7.44 -41.97 19.65
N ARG A 131 -7.07 -43.21 19.35
CA ARG A 131 -7.60 -44.40 20.01
C ARG A 131 -6.46 -45.27 20.51
N VAL A 132 -6.59 -45.70 21.77
CA VAL A 132 -5.71 -46.68 22.39
C VAL A 132 -6.50 -47.97 22.59
N ILE A 133 -5.92 -49.10 22.16
CA ILE A 133 -6.48 -50.42 22.34
C ILE A 133 -5.56 -51.21 23.26
N GLU A 134 -6.09 -51.58 24.42
CA GLU A 134 -5.40 -52.45 25.38
C GLU A 134 -5.77 -53.92 25.11
N ARG A 135 -4.76 -54.78 25.09
CA ARG A 135 -4.90 -56.22 24.82
C ARG A 135 -4.32 -56.98 26.01
N TRP A 136 -5.20 -57.60 26.80
CA TRP A 136 -4.83 -58.31 28.04
C TRP A 136 -3.85 -59.48 27.78
N ASP A 137 -3.90 -60.05 26.58
CA ASP A 137 -3.11 -61.18 26.12
C ASP A 137 -1.67 -60.81 25.70
N LYS A 138 -1.39 -59.51 25.46
CA LYS A 138 -0.11 -59.04 24.90
C LYS A 138 0.79 -58.25 25.86
N GLY A 139 0.58 -58.40 27.17
CA GLY A 139 1.28 -57.71 28.28
C GLY A 139 2.49 -56.81 27.93
N ARG A 140 2.44 -55.54 28.34
CA ARG A 140 3.36 -54.44 27.97
C ARG A 140 3.22 -53.96 26.51
N TYR A 141 2.00 -53.99 25.98
CA TYR A 141 1.67 -53.60 24.62
C TYR A 141 0.39 -52.74 24.62
N PHE A 142 0.44 -51.59 23.95
CA PHE A 142 -0.74 -50.79 23.63
C PHE A 142 -0.75 -50.49 22.14
N GLU A 143 -1.85 -50.81 21.46
CA GLU A 143 -2.05 -50.47 20.06
C GLU A 143 -2.63 -49.06 19.96
N LEU A 144 -2.08 -48.26 19.04
CA LEU A 144 -2.40 -46.87 18.81
C LEU A 144 -3.00 -46.71 17.42
N GLN A 145 -4.08 -45.94 17.32
CA GLN A 145 -4.64 -45.51 16.04
C GLN A 145 -4.81 -43.99 16.06
N PHE A 146 -4.22 -43.33 15.07
CA PHE A 146 -4.28 -41.89 14.89
C PHE A 146 -5.01 -41.54 13.59
N ASP A 147 -5.88 -40.54 13.63
CA ASP A 147 -6.36 -39.84 12.44
C ASP A 147 -5.81 -38.40 12.46
N PHE A 148 -4.88 -38.11 11.54
CA PHE A 148 -4.23 -36.82 11.41
C PHE A 148 -4.74 -36.07 10.17
N VAL A 149 -4.92 -34.75 10.30
CA VAL A 149 -5.14 -33.85 9.17
C VAL A 149 -3.95 -32.90 9.04
N GLU A 150 -3.45 -32.69 7.82
CA GLU A 150 -2.39 -31.69 7.56
C GLU A 150 -2.87 -30.29 7.97
N SER A 151 -2.11 -29.63 8.85
CA SER A 151 -2.41 -28.28 9.31
C SER A 151 -1.55 -27.29 8.53
N GLY A 152 -2.19 -26.28 7.94
CA GLY A 152 -1.51 -25.15 7.31
C GLY A 152 -1.47 -23.93 8.25
N ASP A 153 -0.59 -22.98 7.97
CA ASP A 153 -0.52 -21.73 8.71
C ASP A 153 -1.86 -20.99 8.65
N ARG A 154 -2.32 -20.49 9.80
CA ARG A 154 -3.49 -19.60 9.86
C ARG A 154 -3.15 -18.27 9.20
N LEU A 155 -3.39 -18.17 7.88
CA LEU A 155 -3.37 -16.89 7.18
C LEU A 155 -4.64 -16.12 7.57
N PHE A 156 -4.57 -15.32 8.63
CA PHE A 156 -5.59 -14.31 8.88
C PHE A 156 -5.60 -13.32 7.72
N PRO A 157 -6.78 -12.80 7.31
CA PRO A 157 -6.81 -11.64 6.44
C PRO A 157 -6.05 -10.51 7.15
N THR A 158 -4.89 -10.12 6.63
CA THR A 158 -4.22 -8.90 7.10
C THR A 158 -5.14 -7.75 6.79
N ALA A 159 -5.59 -7.03 7.83
CA ALA A 159 -6.33 -5.80 7.67
C ALA A 159 -5.51 -4.86 6.78
N ASP A 160 -6.03 -4.61 5.60
CA ASP A 160 -5.43 -3.69 4.65
C ASP A 160 -5.43 -2.30 5.31
N ASN A 161 -4.25 -1.73 5.55
CA ASN A 161 -4.16 -0.41 6.19
C ASN A 161 -4.99 0.61 5.39
N ALA A 162 -5.79 1.41 6.08
CA ALA A 162 -6.48 2.54 5.47
C ALA A 162 -5.41 3.52 4.97
N THR A 163 -5.14 3.54 3.67
CA THR A 163 -4.04 4.30 3.07
C THR A 163 -4.17 5.81 3.30
N THR A 164 -5.40 6.30 3.48
CA THR A 164 -5.71 7.68 3.90
C THR A 164 -5.23 8.02 5.31
N SER A 165 -5.32 7.10 6.28
CA SER A 165 -4.84 7.39 7.65
C SER A 165 -3.32 7.45 7.73
N LEU A 166 -2.62 6.70 6.87
CA LEU A 166 -1.17 6.76 6.72
C LEU A 166 -0.70 8.11 6.16
N ILE A 167 -1.44 8.69 5.21
CA ILE A 167 -1.13 10.03 4.69
C ILE A 167 -1.33 11.08 5.79
N SER A 168 -2.46 11.07 6.48
CA SER A 168 -2.74 12.04 7.55
C SER A 168 -1.70 11.99 8.68
N SER A 169 -1.26 10.80 9.09
CA SER A 169 -0.21 10.66 10.11
C SER A 169 1.15 11.16 9.62
N ALA A 170 1.51 10.86 8.37
CA ALA A 170 2.75 11.36 7.76
C ALA A 170 2.75 12.90 7.61
N VAL A 171 1.61 13.51 7.26
CA VAL A 171 1.43 14.97 7.21
C VAL A 171 1.58 15.59 8.61
N TYR A 172 1.02 14.96 9.65
CA TYR A 172 1.20 15.43 11.01
C TYR A 172 2.68 15.37 11.46
N ALA A 173 3.38 14.28 11.15
CA ALA A 173 4.81 14.11 11.46
C ALA A 173 5.69 15.12 10.68
N LEU A 174 5.38 15.36 9.41
CA LEU A 174 6.03 16.42 8.62
C LEU A 174 5.83 17.79 9.26
N GLY A 175 4.60 18.05 9.73
CA GLY A 175 4.28 19.28 10.40
C GLY A 175 5.07 19.50 11.70
N LEU A 176 5.25 18.46 12.50
CA LEU A 176 5.99 18.51 13.77
C LEU A 176 7.50 18.73 13.52
N SER A 177 8.09 17.93 12.62
CA SER A 177 9.51 18.08 12.23
C SER A 177 9.77 19.46 11.62
N SER A 178 8.89 19.96 10.75
CA SER A 178 9.04 21.31 10.18
C SER A 178 9.00 22.43 11.23
N ALA A 179 8.17 22.28 12.27
CA ALA A 179 8.10 23.25 13.37
C ALA A 179 9.38 23.21 14.23
N ALA A 180 9.88 22.01 14.53
CA ALA A 180 11.12 21.81 15.27
C ALA A 180 12.33 22.39 14.53
N GLU A 181 12.45 22.13 13.22
CA GLU A 181 13.55 22.67 12.39
C GLU A 181 13.46 24.18 12.20
N PHE A 182 12.24 24.71 12.08
CA PHE A 182 12.04 26.17 12.07
C PHE A 182 12.55 26.79 13.40
N ALA A 183 12.15 26.22 14.54
CA ALA A 183 12.57 26.70 15.84
C ALA A 183 14.10 26.63 16.01
N SER A 184 14.72 25.49 15.67
CA SER A 184 16.17 25.28 15.81
C SER A 184 16.99 26.33 15.05
N ARG A 185 16.56 26.68 13.83
CA ARG A 185 17.24 27.65 12.97
C ARG A 185 17.02 29.10 13.39
N VAL A 186 15.83 29.40 13.92
CA VAL A 186 15.40 30.78 14.19
C VAL A 186 15.73 31.24 15.61
N LEU A 187 15.83 30.35 16.60
CA LEU A 187 16.03 30.73 18.01
C LEU A 187 17.24 31.64 18.24
N SER A 188 18.38 31.32 17.62
CA SER A 188 19.60 32.13 17.76
C SER A 188 19.44 33.51 17.10
N THR A 189 18.71 33.57 15.99
CA THR A 189 18.49 34.81 15.22
C THR A 189 17.53 35.77 15.91
N LEU A 190 16.51 35.28 16.62
CA LEU A 190 15.55 36.11 17.33
C LEU A 190 16.19 37.02 18.38
N SER A 191 17.35 36.61 18.92
CA SER A 191 18.12 37.41 19.89
C SER A 191 18.61 38.76 19.34
N TYR A 192 18.76 38.90 18.02
CA TYR A 192 19.24 40.15 17.39
C TYR A 192 18.13 41.21 17.18
N GLY A 193 16.88 40.91 17.58
CA GLY A 193 15.84 41.92 17.80
C GLY A 193 14.77 42.07 16.71
N ALA A 194 13.98 43.14 16.83
CA ALA A 194 12.69 43.32 16.15
C ALA A 194 12.76 43.36 14.61
N SER A 195 13.90 43.69 14.03
CA SER A 195 14.08 43.74 12.58
C SER A 195 13.94 42.36 11.92
N ILE A 196 14.32 41.29 12.62
CA ILE A 196 14.20 39.91 12.16
C ILE A 196 12.75 39.41 12.27
N VAL A 197 12.05 39.75 13.35
CA VAL A 197 10.61 39.53 13.45
C VAL A 197 9.87 40.24 12.31
N GLY A 198 10.27 41.46 11.97
CA GLY A 198 9.77 42.19 10.80
C GLY A 198 9.95 41.43 9.48
N THR A 199 11.06 40.69 9.32
CA THR A 199 11.25 39.85 8.13
C THR A 199 10.33 38.63 8.10
N ALA A 200 10.08 37.99 9.23
CA ALA A 200 9.09 36.91 9.34
C ALA A 200 7.68 37.42 8.99
N VAL A 201 7.28 38.59 9.51
CA VAL A 201 6.02 39.25 9.19
C VAL A 201 5.91 39.55 7.69
N SER A 202 6.96 40.12 7.08
CA SER A 202 6.93 40.44 5.64
C SER A 202 6.81 39.18 4.77
N THR A 203 7.50 38.10 5.15
CA THR A 203 7.50 36.83 4.42
C THR A 203 6.15 36.14 4.54
N ALA A 204 5.58 36.12 5.75
CA ALA A 204 4.24 35.64 6.01
C ALA A 204 3.21 36.43 5.19
N LEU A 205 3.31 37.77 5.18
CA LEU A 205 2.44 38.65 4.40
C LEU A 205 2.44 38.33 2.92
N THR A 206 3.62 38.13 2.32
CA THR A 206 3.72 37.72 0.92
C THR A 206 3.03 36.38 0.69
N TRP A 207 3.32 35.38 1.55
CA TRP A 207 2.79 34.03 1.39
C TRP A 207 1.27 33.95 1.56
N TYR A 208 0.71 34.50 2.63
CA TYR A 208 -0.75 34.46 2.83
C TYR A 208 -1.50 35.39 1.87
N THR A 209 -0.85 36.43 1.32
CA THR A 209 -1.46 37.26 0.26
C THR A 209 -1.55 36.46 -1.05
N ASN A 210 -0.52 35.68 -1.38
CA ASN A 210 -0.58 34.72 -2.48
C ASN A 210 -1.72 33.70 -2.26
N ALA A 211 -1.86 33.15 -1.04
CA ALA A 211 -2.97 32.27 -0.69
C ALA A 211 -4.35 32.92 -0.92
N LYS A 212 -4.54 34.16 -0.46
CA LYS A 212 -5.78 34.92 -0.70
C LYS A 212 -6.05 35.17 -2.19
N ASN A 213 -5.03 35.51 -2.96
CA ASN A 213 -5.16 35.75 -4.41
C ASN A 213 -5.53 34.46 -5.15
N ILE A 214 -4.90 33.33 -4.78
CA ILE A 214 -5.15 32.00 -5.34
C ILE A 214 -6.61 31.57 -5.09
N VAL A 215 -7.15 31.81 -3.89
CA VAL A 215 -8.55 31.49 -3.54
C VAL A 215 -9.54 32.51 -4.15
N GLY A 216 -9.12 33.76 -4.28
CA GLY A 216 -9.89 34.84 -4.90
C GLY A 216 -10.03 34.75 -6.42
N ASP A 217 -9.20 33.94 -7.09
CA ASP A 217 -9.19 33.80 -8.55
C ASP A 217 -10.59 33.41 -9.09
N ALA A 218 -11.03 34.13 -10.13
CA ALA A 218 -12.29 33.89 -10.82
C ALA A 218 -12.39 32.44 -11.36
N ARG A 219 -11.25 31.81 -11.64
CA ARG A 219 -11.20 30.39 -12.04
C ARG A 219 -11.80 29.45 -11.00
N ASN A 220 -11.66 29.71 -9.70
CA ASN A 220 -12.28 28.88 -8.66
C ASN A 220 -13.80 29.06 -8.63
N LEU A 221 -14.28 30.29 -8.87
CA LEU A 221 -15.71 30.58 -8.91
C LEU A 221 -16.39 29.98 -10.16
N ILE A 222 -15.68 29.99 -11.29
CA ILE A 222 -16.13 29.34 -12.53
C ILE A 222 -16.15 27.81 -12.36
N ARG A 223 -15.16 27.21 -11.68
CA ARG A 223 -15.13 25.76 -11.39
C ARG A 223 -16.25 25.30 -10.46
N LEU A 224 -16.61 26.10 -9.46
CA LEU A 224 -17.78 25.84 -8.60
C LEU A 224 -19.08 25.66 -9.42
N VAL A 225 -19.28 26.49 -10.45
CA VAL A 225 -20.45 26.40 -11.34
C VAL A 225 -20.38 25.17 -12.25
N PHE A 226 -19.16 24.72 -12.59
CA PHE A 226 -18.92 23.52 -13.39
C PHE A 226 -19.11 22.20 -12.63
N ASP A 227 -19.11 22.25 -11.29
CA ASP A 227 -19.40 21.09 -10.43
C ASP A 227 -20.91 20.91 -10.14
N LEU A 228 -21.80 21.78 -10.66
CA LEU A 228 -23.25 21.60 -10.53
C LEU A 228 -23.75 20.41 -11.37
N PRO A 229 -24.51 19.46 -10.78
CA PRO A 229 -25.12 18.38 -11.55
C PRO A 229 -26.20 18.92 -12.50
N GLY A 230 -26.07 18.69 -13.82
CA GLY A 230 -27.06 19.14 -14.84
C GLY A 230 -26.58 19.08 -16.30
N SER A 231 -27.45 19.49 -17.25
CA SER A 231 -27.20 19.38 -18.72
C SER A 231 -26.09 20.30 -19.26
N PHE A 232 -25.49 21.12 -18.40
CA PHE A 232 -24.34 21.96 -18.75
C PHE A 232 -23.03 21.17 -18.87
N GLY A 233 -22.96 19.94 -18.32
CA GLY A 233 -21.74 19.13 -18.24
C GLY A 233 -20.98 18.90 -19.55
N ARG A 234 -21.65 18.88 -20.73
CA ARG A 234 -20.98 18.70 -22.03
C ARG A 234 -20.18 19.91 -22.54
N PHE A 235 -20.51 21.13 -22.09
CA PHE A 235 -19.75 22.34 -22.47
C PHE A 235 -18.88 22.88 -21.33
N ALA A 236 -18.99 22.25 -20.15
CA ALA A 236 -18.59 22.81 -18.88
C ALA A 236 -17.74 21.84 -18.04
N GLY A 237 -17.08 20.86 -18.67
CA GLY A 237 -15.92 20.15 -18.12
C GLY A 237 -16.09 19.42 -16.78
N SER A 238 -17.30 19.04 -16.38
CA SER A 238 -17.51 18.31 -15.12
C SER A 238 -16.94 16.89 -15.21
N ALA A 239 -15.91 16.61 -14.40
CA ALA A 239 -15.29 15.29 -14.25
C ALA A 239 -16.11 14.34 -13.36
N THR A 240 -17.23 14.80 -12.80
CA THR A 240 -18.22 13.94 -12.15
C THR A 240 -19.02 13.25 -13.24
N VAL A 241 -18.53 12.06 -13.59
CA VAL A 241 -19.20 11.05 -14.42
C VAL A 241 -20.72 11.10 -14.17
N PRO A 242 -21.59 11.29 -15.19
CA PRO A 242 -22.97 10.84 -15.05
C PRO A 242 -22.89 9.33 -14.81
N THR A 243 -23.20 8.92 -13.59
CA THR A 243 -23.14 7.53 -13.12
C THR A 243 -24.02 6.63 -13.98
N PHE A 244 -23.45 6.10 -15.06
CA PHE A 244 -23.79 4.80 -15.62
C PHE A 244 -22.73 3.79 -15.16
N SER A 245 -22.49 3.75 -13.86
CA SER A 245 -21.70 2.70 -13.21
C SER A 245 -22.54 1.42 -13.13
N LYS A 246 -21.97 0.30 -13.55
CA LYS A 246 -22.50 -1.07 -13.40
C LYS A 246 -22.66 -1.51 -11.93
N TYR A 247 -22.26 -0.66 -10.98
CA TYR A 247 -22.42 -0.85 -9.54
C TYR A 247 -23.17 0.34 -8.93
N PRO A 248 -24.48 0.19 -8.59
CA PRO A 248 -25.27 1.24 -7.96
C PRO A 248 -25.00 1.22 -6.45
N GLY A 249 -23.96 1.95 -6.02
CA GLY A 249 -23.55 1.98 -4.61
C GLY A 249 -23.23 3.36 -4.05
N ALA A 250 -23.16 4.39 -4.87
CA ALA A 250 -23.05 5.77 -4.40
C ALA A 250 -24.14 6.58 -5.11
N PRO A 251 -25.09 7.19 -4.39
CA PRO A 251 -26.00 8.13 -5.02
C PRO A 251 -25.13 9.22 -5.66
N ALA A 252 -25.36 9.51 -6.94
CA ALA A 252 -24.97 10.80 -7.48
C ALA A 252 -25.55 11.82 -6.51
N GLN A 253 -24.68 12.53 -5.77
CA GLN A 253 -25.15 13.62 -4.93
C GLN A 253 -25.71 14.66 -5.89
N SER A 254 -27.02 14.60 -6.10
CA SER A 254 -27.83 15.71 -6.56
C SER A 254 -27.75 16.77 -5.47
N SER A 255 -26.59 17.41 -5.32
CA SER A 255 -26.43 18.58 -4.49
C SER A 255 -27.37 19.61 -5.11
N SER A 256 -28.50 19.85 -4.45
CA SER A 256 -29.49 20.88 -4.77
C SER A 256 -28.94 22.29 -4.56
N LEU A 257 -27.63 22.48 -4.76
CA LEU A 257 -26.90 23.71 -4.53
C LEU A 257 -27.25 24.67 -5.65
N THR A 258 -27.86 25.80 -5.30
CA THR A 258 -28.08 26.89 -6.24
C THR A 258 -26.77 27.66 -6.46
N VAL A 259 -26.70 28.43 -7.56
CA VAL A 259 -25.57 29.33 -7.82
C VAL A 259 -25.36 30.30 -6.65
N ASP A 260 -26.44 30.79 -6.04
CA ASP A 260 -26.38 31.66 -4.86
C ASP A 260 -25.75 30.96 -3.64
N GLN A 261 -26.05 29.68 -3.43
CA GLN A 261 -25.46 28.89 -2.35
C GLN A 261 -23.96 28.63 -2.59
N LEU A 262 -23.53 28.43 -3.84
CA LEU A 262 -22.10 28.33 -4.18
C LEU A 262 -21.36 29.65 -4.00
N ILE A 263 -21.97 30.78 -4.37
CA ILE A 263 -21.41 32.11 -4.13
C ILE A 263 -21.27 32.36 -2.62
N ALA A 264 -22.26 31.95 -1.82
CA ALA A 264 -22.20 32.02 -0.36
C ALA A 264 -21.07 31.14 0.20
N GLN A 265 -20.93 29.89 -0.26
CA GLN A 265 -19.84 29.00 0.14
C GLN A 265 -18.46 29.56 -0.24
N ALA A 266 -18.30 30.09 -1.46
CA ALA A 266 -17.05 30.72 -1.89
C ALA A 266 -16.71 31.95 -1.04
N THR A 267 -17.71 32.73 -0.65
CA THR A 267 -17.55 33.89 0.23
C THR A 267 -17.13 33.45 1.64
N GLN A 268 -17.74 32.39 2.17
CA GLN A 268 -17.37 31.80 3.46
C GLN A 268 -15.94 31.26 3.43
N ALA A 269 -15.56 30.54 2.37
CA ALA A 269 -14.21 30.02 2.18
C ALA A 269 -13.15 31.13 2.12
N ARG A 270 -13.42 32.21 1.37
CA ARG A 270 -12.54 33.41 1.34
C ARG A 270 -12.40 34.07 2.70
N THR A 271 -13.50 34.11 3.46
CA THR A 271 -13.51 34.66 4.83
C THR A 271 -12.68 33.78 5.76
N ALA A 272 -12.79 32.46 5.66
CA ALA A 272 -11.99 31.51 6.44
C ALA A 272 -10.49 31.65 6.16
N VAL A 273 -10.09 31.76 4.88
CA VAL A 273 -8.69 31.99 4.49
C VAL A 273 -8.18 33.35 4.99
N THR A 274 -9.02 34.38 4.94
CA THR A 274 -8.68 35.71 5.49
C THR A 274 -8.53 35.66 7.01
N GLY A 275 -9.38 34.90 7.71
CA GLY A 275 -9.26 34.65 9.15
C GLY A 275 -7.97 33.92 9.50
N ALA A 276 -7.65 32.82 8.80
CA ALA A 276 -6.39 32.08 8.99
C ALA A 276 -5.16 32.96 8.71
N ALA A 277 -5.21 33.81 7.67
CA ALA A 277 -4.18 34.78 7.38
C ALA A 277 -4.00 35.82 8.52
N GLY A 278 -5.10 36.23 9.17
CA GLY A 278 -5.07 37.11 10.34
C GLY A 278 -4.45 36.45 11.57
N VAL A 279 -4.69 35.15 11.77
CA VAL A 279 -4.02 34.35 12.82
C VAL A 279 -2.52 34.27 12.55
N LEU A 280 -2.11 33.98 11.30
CA LEU A 280 -0.70 33.95 10.92
C LEU A 280 -0.03 35.32 11.06
N ALA A 281 -0.71 36.41 10.69
CA ALA A 281 -0.20 37.77 10.86
C ALA A 281 0.04 38.11 12.34
N SER A 282 -0.91 37.74 13.21
CA SER A 282 -0.78 37.92 14.66
C SER A 282 0.36 37.07 15.24
N ALA A 283 0.48 35.81 14.82
CA ALA A 283 1.55 34.92 15.25
C ALA A 283 2.93 35.40 14.77
N ALA A 284 3.01 35.95 13.57
CA ALA A 284 4.25 36.54 13.04
C ALA A 284 4.66 37.80 13.81
N ALA A 285 3.70 38.66 14.17
CA ALA A 285 3.96 39.90 14.91
C ALA A 285 4.36 39.63 16.37
N GLY A 286 3.81 38.57 16.99
CA GLY A 286 4.15 38.11 18.33
C GLY A 286 5.22 37.02 18.37
N LEU A 287 6.02 36.87 17.31
CA LEU A 287 7.02 35.81 17.23
C LEU A 287 8.15 36.05 18.24
N ASP A 288 8.34 35.09 19.13
CA ASP A 288 9.41 35.03 20.12
C ASP A 288 9.93 33.58 20.26
N SER A 289 10.88 33.38 21.17
CA SER A 289 11.52 32.06 21.39
C SER A 289 10.57 30.98 21.93
N SER A 290 9.39 31.35 22.45
CA SER A 290 8.37 30.46 23.00
C SER A 290 7.16 30.26 22.08
N SER A 291 7.00 31.11 21.05
CA SER A 291 5.83 31.13 20.16
C SER A 291 6.10 30.58 18.75
N THR A 292 7.26 29.95 18.52
CA THR A 292 7.62 29.32 17.23
C THR A 292 6.62 28.25 16.79
N ASP A 293 6.10 27.45 17.74
CA ASP A 293 5.10 26.41 17.47
C ASP A 293 3.76 27.02 17.06
N ALA A 294 3.36 28.13 17.68
CA ALA A 294 2.13 28.84 17.34
C ALA A 294 2.21 29.42 15.92
N PHE A 295 3.38 29.95 15.54
CA PHE A 295 3.63 30.41 14.18
C PHE A 295 3.58 29.27 13.15
N ALA A 296 4.20 28.12 13.45
CA ALA A 296 4.13 26.93 12.59
C ALA A 296 2.71 26.36 12.46
N ALA A 297 1.95 26.33 13.56
CA ALA A 297 0.54 25.92 13.55
C ALA A 297 -0.33 26.89 12.73
N ALA A 298 -0.10 28.20 12.85
CA ALA A 298 -0.81 29.21 12.08
C ALA A 298 -0.52 29.10 10.57
N ALA A 299 0.73 28.80 10.20
CA ALA A 299 1.10 28.55 8.80
C ALA A 299 0.36 27.34 8.23
N ARG A 300 0.28 26.23 8.98
CA ARG A 300 -0.51 25.05 8.60
C ARG A 300 -2.00 25.40 8.48
N GLY A 301 -2.54 26.18 9.40
CA GLY A 301 -3.93 26.63 9.36
C GLY A 301 -4.29 27.42 8.09
N VAL A 302 -3.36 28.21 7.53
CA VAL A 302 -3.58 28.87 6.23
C VAL A 302 -3.65 27.85 5.11
N ALA A 303 -2.75 26.87 5.07
CA ALA A 303 -2.74 25.82 4.06
C ALA A 303 -4.02 24.96 4.13
N ASP A 304 -4.46 24.61 5.34
CA ASP A 304 -5.71 23.86 5.59
C ASP A 304 -6.95 24.68 5.18
N ALA A 305 -6.96 25.99 5.44
CA ALA A 305 -8.04 26.87 4.99
C ALA A 305 -8.10 26.97 3.46
N VAL A 306 -6.96 26.99 2.77
CA VAL A 306 -6.90 26.95 1.30
C VAL A 306 -7.39 25.60 0.77
N LEU A 307 -7.02 24.50 1.41
CA LEU A 307 -7.53 23.16 1.08
C LEU A 307 -9.05 23.08 1.22
N ALA A 308 -9.60 23.58 2.33
CA ALA A 308 -11.05 23.62 2.59
C ALA A 308 -11.80 24.57 1.64
N ALA A 309 -11.11 25.57 1.08
CA ALA A 309 -11.66 26.48 0.09
C ALA A 309 -11.72 25.88 -1.33
N ALA A 310 -11.04 24.75 -1.58
CA ALA A 310 -11.04 24.09 -2.87
C ALA A 310 -12.36 23.31 -3.09
N PRO A 311 -13.10 23.55 -4.19
CA PRO A 311 -14.37 22.86 -4.46
C PRO A 311 -14.21 21.37 -4.70
N ALA A 312 -13.13 21.01 -5.43
CA ALA A 312 -12.78 19.65 -5.78
C ALA A 312 -11.34 19.33 -5.35
N PRO A 313 -11.02 18.06 -5.05
CA PRO A 313 -9.66 17.66 -4.66
C PRO A 313 -8.58 18.02 -5.70
N ALA A 314 -8.91 17.95 -7.00
CA ALA A 314 -8.00 18.35 -8.08
C ALA A 314 -7.67 19.85 -8.06
N ASP A 315 -8.64 20.68 -7.66
CA ASP A 315 -8.42 22.12 -7.47
C ASP A 315 -7.51 22.36 -6.27
N GLY A 316 -7.73 21.62 -5.18
CA GLY A 316 -6.87 21.63 -4.00
C GLY A 316 -5.42 21.36 -4.37
N ILE A 317 -5.15 20.27 -5.11
CA ILE A 317 -3.82 19.93 -5.60
C ILE A 317 -3.22 21.09 -6.41
N ARG A 318 -3.96 21.64 -7.37
CA ARG A 318 -3.47 22.74 -8.23
C ARG A 318 -3.15 24.01 -7.46
N LEU A 319 -4.07 24.47 -6.61
CA LEU A 319 -3.95 25.71 -5.84
C LEU A 319 -2.77 25.60 -4.86
N LEU A 320 -2.67 24.48 -4.14
CA LEU A 320 -1.64 24.25 -3.14
C LEU A 320 -0.27 23.96 -3.76
N THR A 321 -0.20 23.37 -4.96
CA THR A 321 1.07 23.24 -5.71
C THR A 321 1.69 24.61 -6.02
N SER A 322 0.87 25.61 -6.35
CA SER A 322 1.36 26.99 -6.51
C SER A 322 1.83 27.61 -5.19
N LEU A 323 1.29 27.16 -4.07
CA LEU A 323 1.66 27.64 -2.73
C LEU A 323 2.92 26.93 -2.19
N ALA A 324 3.09 25.65 -2.56
CA ALA A 324 4.23 24.80 -2.24
C ALA A 324 5.51 25.16 -3.00
N SER A 325 5.41 25.92 -4.09
CA SER A 325 6.56 26.46 -4.85
C SER A 325 7.02 27.84 -4.34
N PHE A 326 6.57 28.25 -3.16
CA PHE A 326 6.93 29.55 -2.60
C PHE A 326 8.43 29.66 -2.28
N GLN A 327 9.07 30.69 -2.83
CA GLN A 327 10.45 31.05 -2.54
C GLN A 327 10.54 32.50 -2.06
N PRO A 328 10.99 32.77 -0.83
CA PRO A 328 11.17 34.14 -0.34
C PRO A 328 12.37 34.81 -1.00
N ALA A 329 12.28 36.13 -1.22
CA ALA A 329 13.41 36.91 -1.72
C ALA A 329 14.48 37.04 -0.63
N MET A 330 15.69 36.56 -0.89
CA MET A 330 16.79 36.62 0.10
C MET A 330 17.35 38.04 0.23
N PRO A 331 17.81 38.47 1.42
CA PRO A 331 18.45 39.75 1.61
C PRO A 331 19.83 39.75 0.96
N THR A 332 20.23 40.86 0.37
CA THR A 332 21.51 40.99 -0.36
C THR A 332 22.68 41.46 0.50
N THR A 333 22.48 41.69 1.80
CA THR A 333 23.47 42.33 2.68
C THR A 333 24.25 41.31 3.51
N ALA A 334 25.58 41.39 3.46
CA ALA A 334 26.51 40.52 4.21
C ALA A 334 26.73 40.89 5.70
N SER A 335 25.89 41.75 6.27
CA SER A 335 25.95 42.11 7.70
C SER A 335 25.41 40.98 8.57
N VAL A 336 25.82 40.89 9.84
CA VAL A 336 25.30 39.90 10.82
C VAL A 336 23.76 39.92 10.88
N ILE A 337 23.17 41.12 10.91
CA ILE A 337 21.71 41.30 10.89
C ILE A 337 21.12 40.86 9.53
N GLY A 338 21.82 41.11 8.43
CA GLY A 338 21.41 40.68 7.10
C GLY A 338 21.41 39.16 6.94
N THR A 339 22.44 38.49 7.47
CA THR A 339 22.53 37.02 7.45
C THR A 339 21.47 36.36 8.35
N SER A 340 21.14 36.96 9.50
CA SER A 340 20.07 36.45 10.35
C SER A 340 18.68 36.67 9.74
N MET A 341 18.47 37.80 9.05
CA MET A 341 17.26 38.03 8.23
C MET A 341 17.15 36.98 7.11
N ALA A 342 18.24 36.63 6.45
CA ALA A 342 18.26 35.61 5.40
C ALA A 342 17.91 34.23 5.96
N THR A 343 18.44 33.90 7.13
CA THR A 343 18.14 32.65 7.85
C THR A 343 16.66 32.57 8.21
N MET A 344 16.09 33.64 8.77
CA MET A 344 14.67 33.73 9.10
C MET A 344 13.80 33.56 7.85
N GLN A 345 14.11 34.27 6.77
CA GLN A 345 13.35 34.17 5.52
C GLN A 345 13.40 32.77 4.92
N SER A 346 14.58 32.14 4.84
CA SER A 346 14.71 30.76 4.36
C SER A 346 13.90 29.81 5.25
N ALA A 347 14.02 29.91 6.57
CA ALA A 347 13.29 29.05 7.50
C ALA A 347 11.77 29.21 7.37
N CYS A 348 11.27 30.45 7.22
CA CYS A 348 9.86 30.70 6.90
C CYS A 348 9.47 30.07 5.55
N GLY A 349 10.31 30.19 4.53
CA GLY A 349 10.09 29.56 3.22
C GLY A 349 9.93 28.06 3.31
N ASP A 350 10.87 27.39 3.99
CA ASP A 350 10.88 25.94 4.18
C ASP A 350 9.62 25.48 4.94
N LEU A 351 9.28 26.16 6.05
CA LEU A 351 8.06 25.89 6.83
C LEU A 351 6.78 26.04 6.00
N PHE A 352 6.65 27.12 5.23
CA PHE A 352 5.48 27.40 4.41
C PHE A 352 5.32 26.41 3.25
N ARG A 353 6.43 26.04 2.60
CA ARG A 353 6.41 25.00 1.55
C ARG A 353 6.00 23.65 2.13
N ARG A 354 6.56 23.23 3.26
CA ARG A 354 6.21 21.96 3.91
C ARG A 354 4.75 21.90 4.36
N ALA A 355 4.20 23.02 4.88
CA ALA A 355 2.77 23.12 5.20
C ALA A 355 1.88 22.97 3.95
N ALA A 356 2.26 23.61 2.84
CA ALA A 356 1.55 23.46 1.56
C ALA A 356 1.68 22.04 0.98
N ILE A 357 2.86 21.41 1.04
CA ILE A 357 3.06 20.01 0.60
C ILE A 357 2.20 19.04 1.41
N GLY A 358 2.12 19.23 2.74
CA GLY A 358 1.26 18.43 3.60
C GLY A 358 -0.22 18.51 3.19
N SER A 359 -0.72 19.71 2.90
CA SER A 359 -2.10 19.89 2.43
C SER A 359 -2.33 19.40 0.98
N VAL A 360 -1.32 19.48 0.09
CA VAL A 360 -1.38 18.80 -1.23
C VAL A 360 -1.55 17.30 -1.06
N ALA A 361 -0.81 16.68 -0.13
CA ALA A 361 -0.92 15.25 0.13
C ALA A 361 -2.32 14.86 0.65
N LEU A 362 -2.91 15.69 1.52
CA LEU A 362 -4.29 15.50 1.98
C LEU A 362 -5.30 15.65 0.83
N ALA A 363 -5.12 16.63 -0.06
CA ALA A 363 -5.93 16.78 -1.27
C ALA A 363 -5.81 15.55 -2.20
N ALA A 364 -4.60 15.04 -2.37
CA ALA A 364 -4.35 13.83 -3.15
C ALA A 364 -5.03 12.61 -2.52
N SER A 365 -5.10 12.52 -1.19
CA SER A 365 -5.75 11.42 -0.48
C SER A 365 -7.27 11.35 -0.73
N THR A 366 -7.93 12.48 -0.98
CA THR A 366 -9.37 12.55 -1.29
C THR A 366 -9.67 12.56 -2.79
N TYR A 367 -8.64 12.72 -3.63
CA TYR A 367 -8.77 12.67 -5.08
C TYR A 367 -9.17 11.26 -5.57
N GLN A 368 -10.13 11.19 -6.49
CA GLN A 368 -10.57 9.94 -7.11
C GLN A 368 -10.05 9.86 -8.54
N PRO A 369 -9.04 9.02 -8.83
CA PRO A 369 -8.50 8.91 -10.17
C PRO A 369 -9.52 8.27 -11.14
N THR A 370 -9.51 8.74 -12.38
CA THR A 370 -10.40 8.26 -13.45
C THR A 370 -9.82 7.09 -14.23
N SER A 371 -8.49 6.97 -14.25
CA SER A 371 -7.74 5.91 -14.95
C SER A 371 -6.44 5.58 -14.23
N ALA A 372 -5.80 4.47 -14.58
CA ALA A 372 -4.49 4.11 -14.05
C ALA A 372 -3.41 5.16 -14.42
N ASP A 373 -3.49 5.74 -15.63
CA ASP A 373 -2.55 6.77 -16.09
C ASP A 373 -2.75 8.10 -15.36
N ASP A 374 -3.99 8.44 -15.04
CA ASP A 374 -4.36 9.61 -14.24
C ASP A 374 -3.84 9.49 -12.80
N ALA A 375 -4.04 8.31 -12.18
CA ALA A 375 -3.46 7.99 -10.87
C ALA A 375 -1.93 8.12 -10.88
N ALA A 376 -1.27 7.62 -11.92
CA ALA A 376 0.18 7.76 -12.09
C ALA A 376 0.60 9.22 -12.27
N SER A 377 -0.11 10.01 -13.09
CA SER A 377 0.20 11.41 -13.32
C SER A 377 0.08 12.25 -12.03
N VAL A 378 -0.97 12.04 -11.23
CA VAL A 378 -1.14 12.75 -9.95
C VAL A 378 -0.06 12.33 -8.96
N ARG A 379 0.25 11.03 -8.89
CA ARG A 379 1.33 10.51 -8.05
C ARG A 379 2.66 11.15 -8.41
N ASP A 380 3.00 11.18 -9.69
CA ASP A 380 4.27 11.69 -10.18
C ASP A 380 4.38 13.21 -9.94
N ALA A 381 3.29 13.96 -10.11
CA ALA A 381 3.25 15.40 -9.81
C ALA A 381 3.46 15.68 -8.31
N VAL A 382 2.78 14.96 -7.42
CA VAL A 382 2.88 15.18 -5.97
C VAL A 382 4.23 14.70 -5.43
N THR A 383 4.73 13.57 -5.93
CA THR A 383 6.05 13.07 -5.53
C THR A 383 7.18 13.96 -6.02
N ALA A 384 7.07 14.60 -7.19
CA ALA A 384 8.05 15.58 -7.65
C ALA A 384 8.16 16.79 -6.70
N LEU A 385 7.04 17.26 -6.15
CA LEU A 385 7.05 18.34 -5.14
C LEU A 385 7.77 17.90 -3.86
N ILE A 386 7.46 16.70 -3.38
CA ILE A 386 8.10 16.14 -2.17
C ILE A 386 9.59 15.91 -2.42
N ASP A 387 9.97 15.37 -3.58
CA ASP A 387 11.37 15.10 -3.94
C ASP A 387 12.19 16.41 -3.99
N SER A 388 11.61 17.49 -4.51
CA SER A 388 12.29 18.80 -4.50
C SER A 388 12.52 19.34 -3.07
N GLU A 389 11.58 19.13 -2.15
CA GLU A 389 11.75 19.56 -0.76
C GLU A 389 12.66 18.61 0.03
N ILE A 390 12.71 17.32 -0.32
CA ILE A 390 13.67 16.35 0.22
C ILE A 390 15.10 16.80 -0.09
N GLU A 391 15.37 17.27 -1.32
CA GLU A 391 16.68 17.80 -1.70
C GLU A 391 17.05 19.04 -0.87
N VAL A 392 16.09 19.94 -0.61
CA VAL A 392 16.30 21.11 0.25
C VAL A 392 16.65 20.68 1.68
N ALA A 393 15.85 19.81 2.29
CA ALA A 393 16.09 19.31 3.65
C ALA A 393 17.44 18.58 3.76
N GLY A 394 17.79 17.77 2.74
CA GLY A 394 19.07 17.07 2.68
C GLY A 394 20.27 18.02 2.59
N ASN A 395 20.19 19.07 1.77
CA ASN A 395 21.23 20.09 1.66
C ASN A 395 21.39 20.92 2.95
N GLN A 396 20.33 21.04 3.75
CA GLN A 396 20.32 21.74 5.02
C GLN A 396 20.73 20.87 6.22
N GLY A 397 20.80 19.54 6.04
CA GLY A 397 21.13 18.59 7.11
C GLY A 397 19.98 18.35 8.10
N GLU A 398 18.73 18.57 7.68
CA GLU A 398 17.53 18.42 8.52
C GLU A 398 17.01 16.97 8.47
N ASP A 399 17.63 16.08 9.25
CA ASP A 399 17.38 14.63 9.19
C ASP A 399 15.94 14.23 9.53
N ASP A 400 15.31 14.87 10.51
CA ASP A 400 13.94 14.56 10.93
C ASP A 400 12.91 14.98 9.88
N ALA A 401 13.08 16.18 9.30
CA ALA A 401 12.24 16.64 8.20
C ALA A 401 12.44 15.78 6.95
N TYR A 402 13.68 15.39 6.65
CA TYR A 402 13.99 14.46 5.55
C TYR A 402 13.30 13.10 5.74
N GLY A 403 13.37 12.53 6.95
CA GLY A 403 12.69 11.27 7.28
C GLY A 403 11.16 11.36 7.16
N ALA A 404 10.57 12.47 7.62
CA ALA A 404 9.14 12.72 7.52
C ALA A 404 8.67 12.88 6.06
N LEU A 405 9.40 13.63 5.23
CA LEU A 405 9.10 13.79 3.80
C LEU A 405 9.18 12.46 3.05
N ARG A 406 10.19 11.62 3.35
CA ARG A 406 10.34 10.30 2.72
C ARG A 406 9.19 9.36 3.11
N SER A 407 8.74 9.43 4.35
CA SER A 407 7.57 8.68 4.84
C SER A 407 6.28 9.12 4.15
N LEU A 408 6.09 10.44 4.00
CA LEU A 408 4.95 11.01 3.27
C LEU A 408 4.95 10.57 1.80
N ARG A 409 6.11 10.61 1.14
CA ARG A 409 6.28 10.15 -0.24
C ARG A 409 5.86 8.68 -0.39
N ALA A 410 6.33 7.81 0.51
CA ALA A 410 5.99 6.39 0.50
C ALA A 410 4.48 6.16 0.67
N ALA A 411 3.84 6.89 1.60
CA ALA A 411 2.41 6.80 1.84
C ALA A 411 1.58 7.18 0.60
N ILE A 412 1.94 8.27 -0.10
CA ILE A 412 1.25 8.73 -1.31
C ILE A 412 1.42 7.73 -2.46
N VAL A 413 2.64 7.22 -2.66
CA VAL A 413 2.90 6.21 -3.70
C VAL A 413 2.09 4.95 -3.44
N GLN A 414 2.05 4.47 -2.19
CA GLN A 414 1.27 3.31 -1.81
C GLN A 414 -0.24 3.53 -2.06
N ASP A 415 -0.76 4.67 -1.65
CA ASP A 415 -2.18 5.02 -1.78
C ASP A 415 -2.64 5.16 -3.24
N LEU A 416 -1.92 5.94 -4.05
CA LEU A 416 -2.28 6.15 -5.45
C LEU A 416 -2.02 4.92 -6.32
N ASN A 417 -1.00 4.09 -6.01
CA ASN A 417 -0.83 2.80 -6.68
C ASN A 417 -1.96 1.83 -6.36
N LYS A 418 -2.40 1.77 -5.10
CA LYS A 418 -3.51 0.91 -4.68
C LYS A 418 -4.80 1.31 -5.39
N ARG A 419 -5.09 2.60 -5.47
CA ARG A 419 -6.27 3.11 -6.19
C ARG A 419 -6.16 2.95 -7.71
N GLY A 420 -4.96 3.12 -8.27
CA GLY A 420 -4.70 2.93 -9.70
C GLY A 420 -4.77 1.46 -10.14
N ALA A 421 -4.42 0.51 -9.28
CA ALA A 421 -4.36 -0.92 -9.62
C ALA A 421 -5.71 -1.53 -10.03
N GLY A 422 -6.82 -0.96 -9.54
CA GLY A 422 -8.18 -1.40 -9.90
C GLY A 422 -8.77 -0.69 -11.12
N LEU A 423 -8.06 0.28 -11.72
CA LEU A 423 -8.57 1.11 -12.80
C LEU A 423 -8.04 0.67 -14.16
N ALA A 424 -8.86 0.90 -15.18
CA ALA A 424 -8.45 0.70 -16.57
C ALA A 424 -7.34 1.68 -16.97
N ALA A 425 -6.40 1.22 -17.78
CA ALA A 425 -5.38 2.07 -18.42
C ALA A 425 -5.95 2.76 -19.66
N ILE A 426 -5.36 3.86 -20.11
CA ILE A 426 -5.78 4.53 -21.35
C ILE A 426 -5.06 3.88 -22.54
N ARG A 427 -5.82 3.43 -23.53
CA ARG A 427 -5.31 2.92 -24.80
C ARG A 427 -5.66 3.85 -25.96
N THR A 428 -4.76 3.96 -26.93
CA THR A 428 -5.05 4.63 -28.20
C THR A 428 -5.75 3.65 -29.15
N PHE A 429 -6.94 4.03 -29.61
CA PHE A 429 -7.74 3.29 -30.58
C PHE A 429 -7.65 3.94 -31.96
N ASN A 430 -7.54 3.11 -33.00
CA ASN A 430 -7.52 3.53 -34.40
C ASN A 430 -8.69 2.88 -35.15
N MET A 431 -9.57 3.71 -35.71
CA MET A 431 -10.75 3.33 -36.46
C MET A 431 -10.58 3.71 -37.93
N LYS A 432 -11.09 2.86 -38.83
CA LYS A 432 -10.95 3.08 -40.29
C LYS A 432 -11.89 4.16 -40.85
N ALA A 433 -12.88 4.60 -40.06
CA ALA A 433 -13.86 5.62 -40.44
C ALA A 433 -14.41 6.30 -39.19
N ASN A 434 -14.94 7.51 -39.35
CA ASN A 434 -15.65 8.22 -38.27
C ASN A 434 -16.95 7.48 -37.98
N GLN A 435 -17.18 7.13 -36.71
CA GLN A 435 -18.38 6.42 -36.27
C GLN A 435 -19.02 7.15 -35.08
N PRO A 436 -20.34 6.97 -34.86
CA PRO A 436 -20.99 7.52 -33.67
C PRO A 436 -20.44 6.92 -32.39
N ALA A 437 -20.36 7.73 -31.32
CA ALA A 437 -19.87 7.30 -30.00
C ALA A 437 -20.61 6.08 -29.45
N LEU A 438 -21.93 5.99 -29.65
CA LEU A 438 -22.75 4.82 -29.26
C LEU A 438 -22.28 3.51 -29.92
N VAL A 439 -21.97 3.57 -31.22
CA VAL A 439 -21.50 2.41 -31.97
C VAL A 439 -20.10 1.99 -31.51
N LEU A 440 -19.24 2.98 -31.26
CA LEU A 440 -17.88 2.73 -30.75
C LEU A 440 -17.89 2.20 -29.31
N ALA A 441 -18.74 2.72 -28.44
CA ALA A 441 -18.89 2.24 -27.06
C ALA A 441 -19.37 0.79 -27.02
N HIS A 442 -20.39 0.45 -27.82
CA HIS A 442 -20.82 -0.95 -27.97
C HIS A 442 -19.70 -1.84 -28.52
N ARG A 443 -18.88 -1.36 -29.45
CA ARG A 443 -17.80 -2.15 -30.05
C ARG A 443 -16.60 -2.35 -29.13
N ILE A 444 -16.21 -1.33 -28.36
CA ILE A 444 -15.02 -1.35 -27.49
C ILE A 444 -15.36 -1.93 -26.12
N TYR A 445 -16.46 -1.48 -25.52
CA TYR A 445 -16.82 -1.82 -24.13
C TYR A 445 -17.91 -2.89 -24.04
N ARG A 446 -18.51 -3.30 -25.17
CA ARG A 446 -19.71 -4.15 -25.20
C ARG A 446 -20.89 -3.55 -24.44
N ASP A 447 -20.88 -2.24 -24.27
CA ASP A 447 -21.90 -1.48 -23.55
C ASP A 447 -22.10 -0.12 -24.23
N ALA A 448 -23.31 0.12 -24.72
CA ALA A 448 -23.69 1.37 -25.37
C ALA A 448 -23.91 2.50 -24.36
N GLY A 449 -24.17 2.19 -23.08
CA GLY A 449 -24.36 3.18 -22.01
C GLY A 449 -23.08 3.95 -21.67
N ARG A 450 -21.91 3.44 -22.06
CA ARG A 450 -20.60 4.10 -21.86
C ARG A 450 -20.23 5.09 -22.97
N ALA A 451 -21.19 5.49 -23.82
CA ALA A 451 -20.96 6.43 -24.91
C ALA A 451 -20.53 7.82 -24.41
N ASP A 452 -21.15 8.32 -23.34
CA ASP A 452 -20.82 9.64 -22.79
C ASP A 452 -19.41 9.66 -22.19
N GLU A 453 -19.00 8.58 -21.52
CA GLU A 453 -17.64 8.40 -21.01
C GLU A 453 -16.60 8.46 -22.15
N LEU A 454 -16.90 7.79 -23.26
CA LEU A 454 -16.05 7.78 -24.45
C LEU A 454 -15.94 9.18 -25.09
N VAL A 455 -17.04 9.94 -25.11
CA VAL A 455 -17.06 11.33 -25.59
C VAL A 455 -16.22 12.22 -24.68
N THR A 456 -16.33 12.08 -23.36
CA THR A 456 -15.53 12.86 -22.40
C THR A 456 -14.03 12.59 -22.57
N GLN A 457 -13.63 11.34 -22.80
CA GLN A 457 -12.22 10.97 -22.97
C GLN A 457 -11.63 11.40 -24.32
N ALA A 458 -12.41 11.23 -25.40
CA ALA A 458 -11.94 11.56 -26.75
C ALA A 458 -12.08 13.04 -27.11
N ASN A 459 -12.93 13.77 -26.38
CA ASN A 459 -13.29 15.18 -26.62
C ASN A 459 -13.55 15.50 -28.12
N PRO A 460 -14.48 14.79 -28.78
CA PRO A 460 -14.76 15.01 -30.19
C PRO A 460 -15.50 16.33 -30.42
N ILE A 461 -15.33 16.92 -31.62
CA ILE A 461 -16.13 18.09 -32.04
C ILE A 461 -17.63 17.76 -31.99
N HIS A 462 -18.01 16.55 -32.41
CA HIS A 462 -19.39 16.08 -32.36
C HIS A 462 -19.48 14.58 -32.00
N PRO A 463 -20.37 14.16 -31.05
CA PRO A 463 -20.48 12.76 -30.60
C PRO A 463 -20.86 11.76 -31.71
N ALA A 464 -21.57 12.21 -32.74
CA ALA A 464 -21.91 11.37 -33.90
C ALA A 464 -20.73 11.15 -34.87
N PHE A 465 -19.67 11.94 -34.75
CA PHE A 465 -18.49 11.92 -35.62
C PHE A 465 -17.22 11.88 -34.78
N MET A 466 -16.99 10.74 -34.12
CA MET A 466 -15.75 10.52 -33.37
C MET A 466 -14.54 10.51 -34.33
N PRO A 467 -13.38 11.03 -33.90
CA PRO A 467 -12.16 11.01 -34.70
C PRO A 467 -11.68 9.58 -34.94
N GLN A 468 -10.89 9.39 -36.00
CA GLN A 468 -10.34 8.07 -36.35
C GLN A 468 -9.31 7.57 -35.32
N THR A 469 -8.60 8.48 -34.66
CA THR A 469 -7.65 8.17 -33.60
C THR A 469 -8.07 8.89 -32.33
N PHE A 470 -8.26 8.15 -31.24
CA PHE A 470 -8.59 8.71 -29.93
C PHE A 470 -8.05 7.85 -28.79
N ARG A 471 -7.94 8.46 -27.61
CA ARG A 471 -7.54 7.81 -26.37
C ARG A 471 -8.79 7.49 -25.55
N ALA A 472 -8.91 6.26 -25.07
CA ALA A 472 -10.03 5.81 -24.24
C ALA A 472 -9.60 4.69 -23.30
N LEU A 473 -10.37 4.39 -22.25
CA LEU A 473 -10.05 3.30 -21.32
C LEU A 473 -9.92 1.94 -22.04
N SER A 474 -8.98 1.11 -21.59
CA SER A 474 -8.92 -0.29 -21.95
C SER A 474 -9.99 -1.03 -21.14
N SER A 475 -11.01 -1.54 -21.85
CA SER A 475 -12.15 -2.33 -21.36
C SER A 475 -12.06 -2.94 -19.96
#